data_AF-A0A7G5GQM3-F1
#
_entry.id   AF-A0A7G5GQM3-F1
#
_cell.length_a   1.000
_cell.length_b   1.000
_cell.length_c   1.000
_cell.angle_alpha   90.00
_cell.angle_beta   90.00
_cell.angle_gamma   90.00
#
_symmetry.space_group_name_H-M   'P 1'
#
loop_
_entity.id
_entity.type
_entity.pdbx_description
1 polymer ?
#
loop_
_entity_poly.entity_id
_entity_poly.type
_entity_poly.pdbx_seq_one_letter_code
_entity_poly.pdbx_strand_id
1 'polypeptide(L)'
;MKPFPSTFVVFLLLILTAYPLLAQNPAIKPAPTPAATDSTRQIRSASDTIPATIRRNGIKVGTSVLTPDDDSTSLDKPDTLRVTAKQEAQIHKIIPKKATLRSVMLPGLGQAYNRQYYKIPFIYAGYGVMGYLFFKYRGLAQEAAVGYGRLLFGDKVTNSSYATLDKIIAPDNHVTQPVYVNPIKPDKVLIGGQYFYTSAGAKNAYDTYRRYRDLNVLLSIVLYAVNIVEANVAAHLKTFDLTDDISMLVEPNVIPMPGTGLVPGVRVAFTFK
;
A
#
# COMPACT_ATOMS: atom_id res chain seq x y z
N MET A 1 1.77 -34.67 6.72
CA MET A 1 1.04 -33.38 6.74
C MET A 1 1.82 -32.41 7.61
N LYS A 2 2.34 -31.30 7.06
CA LYS A 2 3.07 -30.29 7.85
C LYS A 2 2.07 -29.34 8.51
N PRO A 3 2.21 -28.98 9.81
CA PRO A 3 1.32 -28.04 10.47
C PRO A 3 1.54 -26.63 9.91
N PHE A 4 0.46 -25.89 9.70
CA PHE A 4 0.50 -24.48 9.31
C PHE A 4 1.20 -23.64 10.40
N PRO A 5 1.97 -22.61 10.04
CA PRO A 5 2.71 -21.81 11.00
C PRO A 5 1.75 -21.04 11.92
N SER A 6 2.01 -21.12 13.23
CA SER A 6 1.22 -20.54 14.33
C SER A 6 1.01 -19.03 14.24
N THR A 7 1.81 -18.34 13.44
CA THR A 7 1.67 -16.91 13.15
C THR A 7 0.41 -16.58 12.35
N PHE A 8 -0.10 -17.52 11.55
CA PHE A 8 -1.33 -17.35 10.77
C PHE A 8 -2.59 -17.42 11.65
N VAL A 9 -2.56 -18.25 12.71
CA VAL A 9 -3.69 -18.44 13.62
C VAL A 9 -3.85 -17.23 14.55
N VAL A 10 -2.74 -16.65 15.03
CA VAL A 10 -2.78 -15.46 15.89
C VAL A 10 -3.31 -14.23 15.15
N PHE A 11 -2.99 -14.09 13.86
CA PHE A 11 -3.49 -12.99 13.03
C PHE A 11 -5.00 -13.13 12.72
N LEU A 12 -5.48 -14.35 12.49
CA LEU A 12 -6.91 -14.61 12.24
C LEU A 12 -7.77 -14.38 13.49
N LEU A 13 -7.22 -14.65 14.69
CA LEU A 13 -7.89 -14.42 15.97
C LEU A 13 -7.99 -12.92 16.34
N LEU A 14 -7.02 -12.10 15.91
CA LEU A 14 -7.04 -10.65 16.14
C LEU A 14 -8.03 -9.93 15.21
N ILE A 15 -8.26 -10.47 14.01
CA ILE A 15 -9.28 -9.98 13.07
C ILE A 15 -10.69 -10.39 13.52
N LEU A 16 -10.88 -11.59 14.08
CA LEU A 16 -12.21 -12.09 14.50
C LEU A 16 -12.79 -11.37 15.73
N THR A 17 -11.95 -10.88 16.64
CA THR A 17 -12.38 -10.24 17.90
C THR A 17 -12.77 -8.75 17.74
N ALA A 18 -12.47 -8.13 16.60
CA ALA A 18 -12.77 -6.72 16.32
C ALA A 18 -14.08 -6.48 15.55
N TYR A 19 -14.77 -7.54 15.08
CA TYR A 19 -15.97 -7.41 14.25
C TYR A 19 -17.17 -6.66 14.87
N PRO A 20 -17.45 -6.69 16.19
CA PRO A 20 -18.62 -5.98 16.71
C PRO A 20 -18.40 -4.46 16.83
N LEU A 21 -17.18 -3.93 16.63
CA LEU A 21 -16.89 -2.50 16.76
C LEU A 21 -17.08 -1.68 15.47
N LEU A 22 -17.23 -2.33 14.30
CA LEU A 22 -17.34 -1.66 13.00
C LEU A 22 -18.69 -1.87 12.27
N ALA A 23 -19.61 -2.66 12.82
CA ALA A 23 -20.87 -2.97 12.14
C ALA A 23 -21.95 -1.90 12.42
N GLN A 24 -21.98 -0.82 11.62
CA GLN A 24 -23.22 -0.08 11.40
C GLN A 24 -23.93 -0.68 10.18
N ASN A 25 -25.14 -1.22 10.38
CA ASN A 25 -25.97 -1.67 9.28
C ASN A 25 -26.38 -0.45 8.42
N PRO A 26 -26.16 -0.46 7.09
CA PRO A 26 -26.54 0.65 6.23
C PRO A 26 -28.07 0.82 6.23
N ALA A 27 -28.53 2.07 6.40
CA ALA A 27 -29.94 2.42 6.56
C ALA A 27 -30.77 2.35 5.26
N ILE A 28 -30.15 2.11 4.09
CA ILE A 28 -30.83 2.07 2.80
C ILE A 28 -30.23 0.95 1.96
N LYS A 29 -31.08 0.04 1.47
CA LYS A 29 -30.71 -0.97 0.48
C LYS A 29 -30.55 -0.29 -0.89
N PRO A 30 -29.35 -0.30 -1.51
CA PRO A 30 -29.19 0.25 -2.85
C PRO A 30 -30.02 -0.54 -3.88
N ALA A 31 -30.52 0.18 -4.90
CA ALA A 31 -31.35 -0.39 -5.95
C ALA A 31 -30.58 -1.44 -6.80
N PRO A 32 -31.27 -2.44 -7.37
CA PRO A 32 -30.63 -3.46 -8.20
C PRO A 32 -30.01 -2.84 -9.46
N THR A 33 -28.74 -3.12 -9.71
CA THR A 33 -28.06 -2.76 -10.96
C THR A 33 -28.70 -3.53 -12.14
N PRO A 34 -29.06 -2.87 -13.25
CA PRO A 34 -29.54 -3.56 -14.44
C PRO A 34 -28.48 -4.51 -15.01
N ALA A 35 -28.92 -5.64 -15.57
CA ALA A 35 -28.04 -6.60 -16.22
C ALA A 35 -27.33 -5.99 -17.44
N ALA A 36 -26.07 -6.39 -17.66
CA ALA A 36 -25.29 -5.97 -18.81
C ALA A 36 -25.97 -6.45 -20.11
N THR A 37 -26.33 -5.52 -20.99
CA THR A 37 -26.75 -5.81 -22.35
C THR A 37 -25.54 -6.25 -23.18
N ASP A 38 -25.57 -7.52 -23.58
CA ASP A 38 -24.62 -8.15 -24.50
C ASP A 38 -24.66 -7.43 -25.87
N SER A 39 -23.54 -6.80 -26.24
CA SER A 39 -23.38 -6.13 -27.54
C SER A 39 -22.84 -7.05 -28.63
N THR A 40 -22.79 -8.37 -28.41
CA THR A 40 -22.34 -9.34 -29.41
C THR A 40 -23.46 -9.70 -30.38
N ARG A 41 -23.95 -8.73 -31.17
CA ARG A 41 -24.87 -8.98 -32.28
C ARG A 41 -24.29 -8.50 -33.61
N GLN A 42 -23.68 -9.46 -34.29
CA GLN A 42 -23.47 -9.54 -35.74
C GLN A 42 -22.72 -8.38 -36.42
N ILE A 43 -21.41 -8.57 -36.66
CA ILE A 43 -20.85 -8.26 -37.97
C ILE A 43 -20.29 -9.55 -38.55
N ARG A 44 -20.75 -9.84 -39.77
CA ARG A 44 -20.52 -11.06 -40.54
C ARG A 44 -19.03 -11.25 -40.81
N SER A 45 -18.60 -12.51 -40.80
CA SER A 45 -17.31 -12.98 -41.28
C SER A 45 -16.91 -12.33 -42.61
N ALA A 46 -15.78 -11.65 -42.62
CA ALA A 46 -14.91 -11.59 -43.79
C ALA A 46 -13.80 -12.62 -43.55
N SER A 47 -13.87 -13.75 -44.24
CA SER A 47 -12.75 -14.69 -44.33
C SER A 47 -11.65 -14.00 -45.14
N ASP A 48 -10.66 -13.42 -44.48
CA ASP A 48 -9.45 -12.96 -45.15
C ASP A 48 -8.57 -14.17 -45.45
N THR A 49 -8.76 -14.73 -46.64
CA THR A 49 -7.91 -15.81 -47.16
C THR A 49 -6.85 -15.17 -48.03
N ILE A 50 -5.60 -15.19 -47.57
CA ILE A 50 -4.44 -14.87 -48.42
C ILE A 50 -4.46 -15.85 -49.61
N PRO A 51 -4.46 -15.40 -50.87
CA PRO A 51 -4.39 -16.31 -52.00
C PRO A 51 -3.03 -17.01 -52.00
N ALA A 52 -3.05 -18.32 -51.79
CA ALA A 52 -1.89 -19.20 -51.86
C ALA A 52 -1.45 -19.46 -53.31
N THR A 53 -1.14 -18.41 -54.07
CA THR A 53 -0.52 -18.53 -55.39
C THR A 53 0.30 -17.29 -55.73
N ILE A 54 1.46 -17.14 -55.08
CA ILE A 54 2.63 -16.59 -55.75
C ILE A 54 3.66 -17.71 -55.79
N ARG A 55 3.72 -18.38 -56.94
CA ARG A 55 4.84 -19.25 -57.28
C ARG A 55 6.11 -18.40 -57.18
N ARG A 56 6.95 -18.74 -56.21
CA ARG A 56 8.31 -18.22 -56.06
C ARG A 56 9.14 -18.76 -57.23
N ASN A 57 8.98 -18.19 -58.43
CA ASN A 57 9.92 -18.39 -59.51
C ASN A 57 11.18 -17.64 -59.13
N GLY A 58 12.19 -18.39 -58.69
CA GLY A 58 13.53 -17.88 -58.49
C GLY A 58 14.03 -17.23 -59.77
N ILE A 59 14.46 -15.98 -59.66
CA ILE A 59 15.24 -15.33 -60.70
C ILE A 59 16.67 -15.85 -60.53
N LYS A 60 17.16 -16.60 -61.53
CA LYS A 60 18.59 -16.93 -61.67
C LYS A 60 19.33 -15.65 -62.07
N VAL A 61 20.30 -15.23 -61.25
CA VAL A 61 21.34 -14.27 -61.64
C VAL A 61 22.71 -14.89 -61.34
N GLY A 62 23.40 -15.34 -62.39
CA GLY A 62 24.86 -15.51 -62.43
C GLY A 62 25.51 -16.67 -61.64
N THR A 63 26.63 -17.15 -62.17
CA THR A 63 27.55 -18.12 -61.55
C THR A 63 28.68 -17.36 -60.87
N SER A 64 28.59 -17.15 -59.57
CA SER A 64 29.75 -16.78 -58.77
C SER A 64 29.70 -17.56 -57.46
N VAL A 65 30.49 -18.62 -57.43
CA VAL A 65 30.86 -19.30 -56.19
C VAL A 65 31.66 -18.28 -55.38
N LEU A 66 31.11 -17.85 -54.25
CA LEU A 66 31.90 -17.19 -53.21
C LEU A 66 32.33 -18.28 -52.24
N THR A 67 33.59 -18.67 -52.32
CA THR A 67 34.28 -19.34 -51.22
C THR A 67 34.29 -18.39 -50.01
N PRO A 68 33.96 -18.86 -48.80
CA PRO A 68 34.20 -18.08 -47.59
C PRO A 68 35.72 -18.05 -47.40
N ASP A 69 36.35 -16.93 -47.72
CA ASP A 69 37.68 -16.64 -47.18
C ASP A 69 37.50 -16.38 -45.68
N ASP A 70 38.21 -17.19 -44.90
CA ASP A 70 38.42 -17.04 -43.47
C ASP A 70 38.98 -15.64 -43.20
N ASP A 71 38.14 -14.70 -42.75
CA ASP A 71 38.63 -13.46 -42.14
C ASP A 71 38.12 -13.34 -40.71
N SER A 72 39.05 -13.58 -39.80
CA SER A 72 38.90 -13.67 -38.36
C SER A 72 38.63 -12.29 -37.75
N THR A 73 37.35 -11.96 -37.54
CA THR A 73 36.95 -10.98 -36.51
C THR A 73 35.66 -11.43 -35.82
N SER A 74 35.75 -12.53 -35.07
CA SER A 74 34.71 -12.88 -34.10
C SER A 74 34.77 -11.91 -32.91
N LEU A 75 34.08 -10.77 -33.03
CA LEU A 75 33.81 -9.89 -31.90
C LEU A 75 32.35 -10.00 -31.46
N ASP A 76 31.85 -11.23 -31.31
CA ASP A 76 30.52 -11.50 -30.78
C ASP A 76 30.58 -11.88 -29.30
N LYS A 77 30.77 -10.86 -28.46
CA LYS A 77 30.18 -10.90 -27.11
C LYS A 77 29.38 -9.62 -26.92
N PRO A 78 28.04 -9.64 -27.09
CA PRO A 78 27.24 -8.50 -26.66
C PRO A 78 27.47 -8.28 -25.17
N ASP A 79 27.88 -7.06 -24.81
CA ASP A 79 28.24 -6.63 -23.46
C ASP A 79 27.02 -6.46 -22.54
N THR A 80 25.95 -7.21 -22.83
CA THR A 80 24.71 -7.27 -22.08
C THR A 80 24.54 -8.71 -21.67
N LEU A 81 24.58 -8.98 -20.35
CA LEU A 81 24.16 -10.26 -19.81
C LEU A 81 22.75 -10.55 -20.33
N ARG A 82 22.64 -11.40 -21.36
CA ARG A 82 21.36 -11.87 -21.87
C ARG A 82 20.71 -12.69 -20.75
N VAL A 83 19.78 -12.06 -20.05
CA VAL A 83 18.84 -12.75 -19.16
C VAL A 83 18.25 -13.89 -19.97
N THR A 84 18.42 -15.12 -19.49
CA THR A 84 17.97 -16.29 -20.24
C THR A 84 16.45 -16.19 -20.44
N ALA A 85 15.89 -16.59 -21.59
CA ALA A 85 14.44 -16.53 -21.87
C ALA A 85 13.57 -17.13 -20.74
N LYS A 86 14.11 -18.07 -19.97
CA LYS A 86 13.48 -18.66 -18.78
C LYS A 86 13.41 -17.70 -17.58
N GLN A 87 14.44 -16.87 -17.39
CA GLN A 87 14.48 -15.78 -16.40
C GLN A 87 13.60 -14.59 -16.86
N GLU A 88 13.57 -14.31 -18.16
CA GLU A 88 12.73 -13.29 -18.78
C GLU A 88 11.23 -13.65 -18.70
N ALA A 89 10.88 -14.91 -18.96
CA ALA A 89 9.53 -15.45 -18.77
C ALA A 89 9.08 -15.48 -17.29
N GLN A 90 10.02 -15.59 -16.35
CA GLN A 90 9.73 -15.46 -14.91
C GLN A 90 9.56 -14.00 -14.47
N ILE A 91 10.14 -13.03 -15.18
CA ILE A 91 9.89 -11.59 -14.99
C ILE A 91 8.49 -11.20 -15.53
N HIS A 92 7.99 -11.91 -16.55
CA HIS A 92 6.79 -11.55 -17.34
C HIS A 92 5.41 -11.92 -16.77
N LYS A 93 5.29 -12.52 -15.56
CA LYS A 93 3.95 -12.88 -15.05
C LYS A 93 3.65 -12.41 -13.63
N ILE A 94 3.64 -11.08 -13.46
CA ILE A 94 3.03 -10.45 -12.29
C ILE A 94 1.51 -10.44 -12.51
N ILE A 95 0.76 -11.01 -11.57
CA ILE A 95 -0.70 -11.04 -11.62
C ILE A 95 -1.23 -9.92 -10.72
N PRO A 96 -1.88 -8.86 -11.25
CA PRO A 96 -2.30 -7.71 -10.45
C PRO A 96 -3.22 -8.06 -9.28
N LYS A 97 -4.11 -9.05 -9.47
CA LYS A 97 -4.97 -9.57 -8.40
C LYS A 97 -4.15 -10.13 -7.22
N LYS A 98 -3.02 -10.81 -7.48
CA LYS A 98 -2.14 -11.33 -6.42
C LYS A 98 -1.39 -10.21 -5.70
N ALA A 99 -1.00 -9.15 -6.40
CA ALA A 99 -0.37 -7.97 -5.80
C ALA A 99 -1.33 -7.25 -4.84
N THR A 100 -2.58 -7.10 -5.27
CA THR A 100 -3.66 -6.49 -4.50
C THR A 100 -3.95 -7.31 -3.24
N LEU A 101 -4.18 -8.62 -3.39
CA LEU A 101 -4.46 -9.51 -2.26
C LEU A 101 -3.33 -9.49 -1.22
N ARG A 102 -2.07 -9.45 -1.67
CA ARG A 102 -0.91 -9.35 -0.78
C ARG A 102 -0.88 -8.02 -0.02
N SER A 103 -1.20 -6.91 -0.67
CA SER A 103 -1.26 -5.59 -0.01
C SER A 103 -2.40 -5.47 0.99
N VAL A 104 -3.51 -6.16 0.74
CA VAL A 104 -4.60 -6.27 1.70
C VAL A 104 -4.13 -7.05 2.94
N MET A 105 -3.36 -8.12 2.78
CA MET A 105 -2.88 -8.89 3.94
C MET A 105 -1.97 -8.05 4.85
N LEU A 106 -0.95 -7.40 4.28
CA LEU A 106 -0.07 -6.53 5.04
C LEU A 106 0.41 -5.35 4.19
N PRO A 107 0.53 -4.15 4.80
CA PRO A 107 1.08 -2.99 4.12
C PRO A 107 2.47 -3.27 3.54
N GLY A 108 2.66 -2.95 2.26
CA GLY A 108 3.93 -3.11 1.55
C GLY A 108 4.16 -4.50 0.92
N LEU A 109 3.35 -5.53 1.20
CA LEU A 109 3.56 -6.87 0.60
C LEU A 109 3.28 -6.93 -0.90
N GLY A 110 2.34 -6.13 -1.43
CA GLY A 110 2.19 -6.04 -2.89
C GLY A 110 3.37 -5.33 -3.54
N GLN A 111 3.98 -4.35 -2.88
CA GLN A 111 5.21 -3.73 -3.36
C GLN A 111 6.36 -4.73 -3.37
N ALA A 112 6.48 -5.58 -2.35
CA ALA A 112 7.43 -6.68 -2.31
C ALA A 112 7.20 -7.68 -3.47
N TYR A 113 5.94 -8.05 -3.74
CA TYR A 113 5.59 -8.91 -4.88
C TYR A 113 5.95 -8.27 -6.22
N ASN A 114 5.73 -6.96 -6.34
CA ASN A 114 6.12 -6.17 -7.51
C ASN A 114 7.64 -5.92 -7.57
N ARG A 115 8.44 -6.45 -6.64
CA ARG A 115 9.90 -6.21 -6.50
C ARG A 115 10.26 -4.72 -6.33
N GLN A 116 9.34 -3.90 -5.83
CA GLN A 116 9.54 -2.48 -5.53
C GLN A 116 9.92 -2.28 -4.05
N TYR A 117 10.99 -2.94 -3.61
CA TYR A 117 11.40 -2.95 -2.20
C TYR A 117 11.79 -1.57 -1.67
N TYR A 118 12.34 -0.71 -2.53
CA TYR A 118 12.77 0.64 -2.16
C TYR A 118 11.63 1.51 -1.60
N LYS A 119 10.37 1.20 -1.93
CA LYS A 119 9.20 1.93 -1.42
C LYS A 119 8.81 1.52 0.00
N ILE A 120 9.16 0.30 0.42
CA ILE A 120 8.71 -0.28 1.69
C ILE A 120 9.15 0.55 2.90
N PRO A 121 10.41 1.03 3.01
CA PRO A 121 10.82 1.88 4.12
C PRO A 121 9.93 3.13 4.29
N PHE A 122 9.53 3.77 3.19
CA PHE A 122 8.69 4.96 3.23
C PHE A 122 7.25 4.64 3.70
N ILE A 123 6.69 3.51 3.26
CA ILE A 123 5.39 3.03 3.73
C ILE A 123 5.42 2.83 5.24
N TYR A 124 6.42 2.09 5.73
CA TYR A 124 6.56 1.81 7.16
C TYR A 124 6.90 3.05 7.98
N ALA A 125 7.65 4.02 7.42
CA ALA A 125 7.87 5.31 8.06
C ALA A 125 6.53 6.07 8.25
N GLY A 126 5.68 6.09 7.23
CA GLY A 126 4.33 6.66 7.32
C GLY A 126 3.47 6.01 8.40
N TYR A 127 3.44 4.67 8.45
CA TYR A 127 2.75 3.95 9.52
C TYR A 127 3.37 4.17 10.91
N GLY A 128 4.69 4.31 11.00
CA GLY A 128 5.37 4.62 12.26
C GLY A 128 4.93 5.97 12.83
N VAL A 129 4.86 7.00 11.98
CA VAL A 129 4.33 8.32 12.36
C VAL A 129 2.87 8.22 12.81
N MET A 130 2.02 7.52 12.05
CA MET A 130 0.61 7.35 12.41
C MET A 130 0.45 6.60 13.74
N GLY A 131 1.21 5.53 13.95
CA GLY A 131 1.20 4.76 15.19
C GLY A 131 1.63 5.60 16.40
N TYR A 132 2.70 6.39 16.28
CA TYR A 132 3.13 7.30 17.33
C TYR A 132 2.03 8.31 17.69
N LEU A 133 1.41 8.94 16.69
CA LEU A 133 0.33 9.91 16.90
C LEU A 133 -0.91 9.27 17.54
N PHE A 134 -1.25 8.04 17.17
CA PHE A 134 -2.35 7.29 17.77
C PHE A 134 -2.15 7.13 19.29
N PHE A 135 -0.99 6.60 19.71
CA PHE A 135 -0.70 6.40 21.13
C PHE A 135 -0.64 7.72 21.89
N LYS A 136 -0.03 8.75 21.30
CA LYS A 136 0.02 10.09 21.87
C LYS A 136 -1.38 10.66 22.13
N TYR A 137 -2.24 10.74 21.11
CA TYR A 137 -3.58 11.31 21.26
C TYR A 137 -4.51 10.44 22.09
N ARG A 138 -4.34 9.12 22.08
CA ARG A 138 -5.05 8.21 22.99
C ARG A 138 -4.71 8.50 24.45
N GLY A 139 -3.42 8.63 24.78
CA GLY A 139 -2.97 8.93 26.13
C GLY A 139 -3.48 10.29 26.62
N LEU A 140 -3.32 11.32 25.79
CA LEU A 140 -3.82 12.68 26.09
C LEU A 140 -5.35 12.72 26.27
N ALA A 141 -6.10 11.99 25.45
CA ALA A 141 -7.55 11.91 25.61
C ALA A 141 -7.95 11.21 26.92
N GLN A 142 -7.20 10.20 27.36
CA GLN A 142 -7.45 9.53 28.64
C GLN A 142 -7.13 10.44 29.82
N GLU A 143 -5.98 11.12 29.79
CA GLU A 143 -5.58 12.10 30.81
C GLU A 143 -6.62 13.23 30.91
N ALA A 144 -7.06 13.75 29.75
CA ALA A 144 -8.08 14.80 29.69
C ALA A 144 -9.44 14.32 30.23
N ALA A 145 -9.84 13.08 29.95
CA ALA A 145 -11.08 12.50 30.47
C ALA A 145 -11.06 12.41 32.00
N VAL A 146 -9.94 11.93 32.56
CA VAL A 146 -9.75 11.85 34.01
C VAL A 146 -9.75 13.24 34.63
N GLY A 147 -8.95 14.17 34.10
CA GLY A 147 -8.87 15.55 34.59
C GLY A 147 -10.22 16.27 34.54
N TYR A 148 -10.95 16.13 33.43
CA TYR A 148 -12.31 16.67 33.29
C TYR A 148 -13.27 16.09 34.35
N GLY A 149 -13.24 14.77 34.57
CA GLY A 149 -14.04 14.12 35.60
C GLY A 149 -13.72 14.62 37.01
N ARG A 150 -12.44 14.82 37.33
CA ARG A 150 -12.00 15.35 38.63
C ARG A 150 -12.48 16.78 38.86
N LEU A 151 -12.43 17.66 37.85
CA LEU A 151 -12.94 19.03 37.98
C LEU A 151 -14.47 19.09 38.13
N LEU A 152 -15.21 18.14 37.54
CA LEU A 152 -16.67 18.10 37.67
C LEU A 152 -17.13 17.52 39.01
N PHE A 153 -16.60 16.34 39.34
CA PHE A 153 -17.13 15.48 40.38
C PHE A 153 -16.26 15.44 41.64
N GLY A 154 -15.07 16.04 41.59
CA GLY A 154 -14.09 15.95 42.66
C GLY A 154 -13.42 14.59 42.75
N ASP A 155 -12.40 14.52 43.59
CA ASP A 155 -11.73 13.26 43.91
C ASP A 155 -12.56 12.50 44.93
N LYS A 156 -12.75 11.19 44.70
CA LYS A 156 -13.35 10.30 45.69
C LYS A 156 -12.34 10.08 46.80
N VAL A 157 -12.63 10.57 48.00
CA VAL A 157 -11.81 10.31 49.18
C VAL A 157 -12.29 8.99 49.79
N THR A 158 -11.57 7.90 49.53
CA THR A 158 -11.94 6.54 50.00
C THR A 158 -11.48 6.26 51.43
N ASN A 159 -10.75 7.19 52.07
CA ASN A 159 -10.21 6.97 53.40
C ASN A 159 -11.27 7.23 54.48
N SER A 160 -11.56 6.22 55.29
CA SER A 160 -12.23 6.43 56.59
C SER A 160 -11.30 7.27 57.45
N SER A 161 -11.58 8.56 57.60
CA SER A 161 -10.91 9.39 58.60
C SER A 161 -11.38 8.96 59.98
N TYR A 162 -10.49 8.40 60.79
CA TYR A 162 -10.73 8.26 62.23
C TYR A 162 -10.67 9.66 62.84
N ALA A 163 -11.82 10.21 63.24
CA ALA A 163 -11.84 11.43 64.05
C ALA A 163 -11.47 11.05 65.48
N THR A 164 -10.26 11.38 65.93
CA THR A 164 -9.90 11.32 67.36
C THR A 164 -10.60 12.48 68.07
N LEU A 165 -11.69 12.17 68.78
CA LEU A 165 -12.30 13.11 69.71
C LEU A 165 -11.38 13.32 70.91
N ASP A 166 -11.36 14.53 71.45
CA ASP A 166 -10.59 14.86 72.64
C ASP A 166 -11.06 14.00 73.83
N LYS A 167 -10.11 13.43 74.59
CA LYS A 167 -10.37 12.38 75.60
C LYS A 167 -11.23 12.88 76.77
N ILE A 168 -11.39 14.19 76.89
CA ILE A 168 -12.22 14.85 77.90
C ILE A 168 -13.72 14.67 77.59
N ILE A 169 -14.08 14.51 76.31
CA ILE A 169 -15.48 14.43 75.84
C ILE A 169 -15.89 12.97 75.56
N ALA A 170 -14.98 12.21 74.95
CA ALA A 170 -15.01 10.80 74.52
C ALA A 170 -14.14 9.80 75.31
N PRO A 171 -14.51 9.19 76.46
CA PRO A 171 -13.60 8.27 77.16
C PRO A 171 -13.41 6.91 76.45
N ASP A 172 -14.32 6.53 75.56
CA ASP A 172 -14.17 5.38 74.66
C ASP A 172 -13.97 5.89 73.22
N ASN A 173 -12.74 5.73 72.72
CA ASN A 173 -12.20 6.43 71.56
C ASN A 173 -12.48 5.73 70.21
N HIS A 174 -13.57 4.95 70.15
CA HIS A 174 -13.97 4.20 68.95
C HIS A 174 -15.39 4.57 68.51
N VAL A 175 -15.55 5.76 67.94
CA VAL A 175 -16.77 6.09 67.18
C VAL A 175 -16.63 5.54 65.76
N THR A 176 -17.13 4.33 65.52
CA THR A 176 -17.14 3.67 64.21
C THR A 176 -18.34 4.12 63.37
N GLN A 177 -18.51 5.43 63.18
CA GLN A 177 -19.53 5.95 62.27
C GLN A 177 -18.90 6.31 60.93
N PRO A 178 -19.43 5.81 59.79
CA PRO A 178 -18.93 6.18 58.48
C PRO A 178 -19.18 7.67 58.24
N VAL A 179 -18.10 8.44 58.10
CA VAL A 179 -18.17 9.86 57.74
C VAL A 179 -18.32 9.97 56.22
N TYR A 180 -19.46 10.50 55.78
CA TYR A 180 -19.65 10.88 54.38
C TYR A 180 -18.88 12.18 54.11
N VAL A 181 -17.69 12.06 53.51
CA VAL A 181 -16.94 13.21 53.01
C VAL A 181 -17.43 13.58 51.60
N ASN A 182 -17.83 14.84 51.42
CA ASN A 182 -18.15 15.36 50.11
C ASN A 182 -16.90 15.31 49.22
N PRO A 183 -17.02 14.96 47.93
CA PRO A 183 -15.88 14.95 47.01
C PRO A 183 -15.20 16.32 46.95
N ILE A 184 -13.89 16.34 47.15
CA ILE A 184 -13.10 17.58 47.09
C ILE A 184 -12.73 17.82 45.63
N LYS A 185 -13.17 18.96 45.08
CA LYS A 185 -12.83 19.37 43.71
C LYS A 185 -11.45 20.02 43.70
N PRO A 186 -10.52 19.57 42.83
CA PRO A 186 -9.24 20.22 42.70
C PRO A 186 -9.38 21.56 41.98
N ASP A 187 -8.56 22.56 42.34
CA ASP A 187 -8.54 23.88 41.69
C ASP A 187 -8.00 23.83 40.25
N LYS A 188 -7.17 22.81 39.97
CA LYS A 188 -6.57 22.58 38.65
C LYS A 188 -6.21 21.13 38.42
N VAL A 189 -6.13 20.74 37.14
CA VAL A 189 -5.64 19.43 36.69
C VAL A 189 -4.56 19.59 35.63
N LEU A 190 -3.62 18.66 35.59
CA LEU A 190 -2.60 18.61 34.54
C LEU A 190 -3.11 17.71 33.40
N ILE A 191 -3.08 18.22 32.17
CA ILE A 191 -3.42 17.48 30.96
C ILE A 191 -2.38 17.80 29.88
N GLY A 192 -1.62 16.81 29.43
CA GLY A 192 -0.63 17.00 28.35
C GLY A 192 0.45 18.03 28.68
N GLY A 193 0.81 18.15 29.95
CA GLY A 193 1.78 19.14 30.43
C GLY A 193 1.24 20.56 30.62
N GLN A 194 -0.07 20.79 30.46
CA GLN A 194 -0.72 22.09 30.66
C GLN A 194 -1.70 22.03 31.84
N TYR A 195 -1.77 23.10 32.63
CA TYR A 195 -2.71 23.20 33.74
C TYR A 195 -4.07 23.74 33.28
N PHE A 196 -5.15 23.05 33.67
CA PHE A 196 -6.52 23.44 33.40
C PHE A 196 -7.24 23.73 34.71
N TYR A 197 -7.79 24.94 34.82
CA TYR A 197 -8.47 25.45 36.02
C TYR A 197 -10.00 25.30 35.95
N THR A 198 -10.55 25.06 34.75
CA THR A 198 -12.00 25.00 34.54
C THR A 198 -12.40 23.69 33.88
N SER A 199 -13.55 23.16 34.27
CA SER A 199 -14.12 21.94 33.68
C SER A 199 -14.40 22.12 32.18
N ALA A 200 -14.81 23.32 31.76
CA ALA A 200 -14.99 23.67 30.35
C ALA A 200 -13.67 23.61 29.55
N GLY A 201 -12.58 24.13 30.12
CA GLY A 201 -11.25 24.04 29.49
C GLY A 201 -10.78 22.59 29.35
N ALA A 202 -10.90 21.80 30.42
CA ALA A 202 -10.54 20.38 30.39
C ALA A 202 -11.42 19.57 29.41
N LYS A 203 -12.72 19.89 29.32
CA LYS A 203 -13.63 19.28 28.33
C LYS A 203 -13.21 19.59 26.89
N ASN A 204 -12.87 20.85 26.59
CA ASN A 204 -12.41 21.25 25.27
C ASN A 204 -11.11 20.53 24.87
N ALA A 205 -10.19 20.37 25.82
CA ALA A 205 -8.97 19.58 25.61
C ALA A 205 -9.30 18.11 25.32
N TYR A 206 -10.18 17.50 26.12
CA TYR A 206 -10.66 16.13 25.90
C TYR A 206 -11.26 15.95 24.50
N ASP A 207 -12.22 16.80 24.13
CA ASP A 207 -12.89 16.74 22.82
C ASP A 207 -11.87 16.89 21.67
N THR A 208 -10.86 17.74 21.85
CA THR A 208 -9.80 17.96 20.86
C THR A 208 -8.91 16.73 20.68
N TYR A 209 -8.39 16.15 21.76
CA TYR A 209 -7.54 14.97 21.68
C TYR A 209 -8.30 13.75 21.17
N ARG A 210 -9.58 13.61 21.54
CA ARG A 210 -10.46 12.56 20.99
C ARG A 210 -10.60 12.71 19.48
N ARG A 211 -10.91 13.92 18.98
CA ARG A 211 -11.00 14.19 17.53
C ARG A 211 -9.70 13.89 16.80
N TYR A 212 -8.55 14.25 17.35
CA TYR A 212 -7.26 13.99 16.71
C TYR A 212 -6.91 12.50 16.66
N ARG A 213 -7.23 11.74 17.71
CA ARG A 213 -7.12 10.27 17.66
C ARG A 213 -8.02 9.69 16.57
N ASP A 214 -9.28 10.11 16.52
CA ASP A 214 -10.26 9.57 15.57
C ASP A 214 -9.88 9.93 14.12
N LEU A 215 -9.42 11.16 13.88
CA LEU A 215 -8.87 11.59 12.60
C LEU A 215 -7.62 10.79 12.22
N ASN A 216 -6.72 10.53 13.16
CA ASN A 216 -5.52 9.74 12.91
C ASN A 216 -5.87 8.28 12.52
N VAL A 217 -6.88 7.68 13.15
CA VAL A 217 -7.41 6.36 12.75
C VAL A 217 -7.97 6.40 11.33
N LEU A 218 -8.77 7.42 11.00
CA LEU A 218 -9.31 7.60 9.65
C LEU A 218 -8.19 7.76 8.61
N LEU A 219 -7.20 8.61 8.88
CA LEU A 219 -6.06 8.82 8.00
C LEU A 219 -5.22 7.55 7.83
N SER A 220 -5.09 6.72 8.87
CA SER A 220 -4.40 5.43 8.79
C SER A 220 -5.13 4.45 7.87
N ILE A 221 -6.47 4.44 7.90
CA ILE A 221 -7.29 3.64 6.97
C ILE A 221 -7.14 4.16 5.53
N VAL A 222 -7.15 5.48 5.33
CA VAL A 222 -6.91 6.08 4.00
C VAL A 222 -5.52 5.73 3.49
N LEU A 223 -4.48 5.85 4.32
CA LEU A 223 -3.12 5.46 3.99
C LEU A 223 -3.06 3.98 3.58
N TYR A 224 -3.77 3.11 4.31
CA TYR A 224 -3.88 1.70 3.98
C TYR A 224 -4.55 1.43 2.62
N ALA A 225 -5.65 2.11 2.33
CA ALA A 225 -6.31 2.01 1.03
C ALA A 225 -5.40 2.48 -0.12
N VAL A 226 -4.72 3.62 0.05
CA VAL A 226 -3.78 4.16 -0.95
C VAL A 226 -2.65 3.17 -1.22
N ASN A 227 -2.10 2.53 -0.18
CA ASN A 227 -1.06 1.51 -0.34
C ASN A 227 -1.51 0.31 -1.20
N ILE A 228 -2.75 -0.14 -1.04
CA ILE A 228 -3.31 -1.23 -1.84
C ILE A 228 -3.46 -0.81 -3.30
N VAL A 229 -4.01 0.39 -3.53
CA VAL A 229 -4.21 0.95 -4.87
C VAL A 229 -2.86 1.10 -5.57
N GLU A 230 -1.85 1.66 -4.90
CA GLU A 230 -0.52 1.85 -5.48
C GLU A 230 0.11 0.53 -5.93
N ALA A 231 0.00 -0.53 -5.12
CA ALA A 231 0.53 -1.84 -5.50
C ALA A 231 -0.25 -2.47 -6.67
N ASN A 232 -1.56 -2.24 -6.76
CA ASN A 232 -2.38 -2.73 -7.87
C ASN A 232 -2.04 -2.01 -9.19
N VAL A 233 -1.91 -0.68 -9.14
CA VAL A 233 -1.52 0.15 -10.30
C VAL A 233 -0.12 -0.25 -10.77
N ALA A 234 0.84 -0.36 -9.84
CA ALA A 234 2.21 -0.79 -10.17
C ALA A 234 2.26 -2.19 -10.80
N ALA A 235 1.38 -3.11 -10.37
CA ALA A 235 1.30 -4.43 -10.96
C ALA A 235 0.70 -4.41 -12.38
N HIS A 236 -0.33 -3.58 -12.62
CA HIS A 236 -0.90 -3.39 -13.96
C HIS A 236 0.12 -2.79 -14.94
N LEU A 237 0.92 -1.81 -14.48
CA LEU A 237 1.97 -1.21 -15.31
C LEU A 237 3.03 -2.22 -15.77
N LYS A 238 3.26 -3.30 -15.01
CA LYS A 238 4.20 -4.36 -15.38
C LYS A 238 3.63 -5.43 -16.30
N THR A 239 2.32 -5.44 -16.52
CA THR A 239 1.67 -6.32 -17.51
C THR A 239 1.52 -5.67 -18.86
N PHE A 240 1.72 -4.35 -18.96
CA PHE A 240 1.82 -3.68 -20.26
C PHE A 240 3.12 -4.11 -20.94
N ASP A 241 3.02 -4.40 -22.23
CA ASP A 241 4.17 -4.70 -23.06
C ASP A 241 4.90 -3.39 -23.34
N LEU A 242 6.09 -3.24 -22.74
CA LEU A 242 7.03 -2.14 -23.04
C LEU A 242 8.20 -2.66 -23.88
N THR A 243 8.04 -3.80 -24.55
CA THR A 243 9.03 -4.27 -25.54
C THR A 243 8.92 -3.40 -26.78
N ASP A 244 9.56 -2.23 -26.74
CA ASP A 244 9.92 -1.52 -27.96
C ASP A 244 11.00 -2.37 -28.65
N ASP A 245 10.60 -3.31 -29.51
CA ASP A 245 11.48 -3.98 -30.48
C ASP A 245 11.93 -2.96 -31.54
N ILE A 246 12.59 -1.88 -31.11
CA ILE A 246 13.24 -0.91 -32.00
C ILE A 246 14.59 -1.51 -32.36
N SER A 247 14.58 -2.43 -33.32
CA SER A 247 15.82 -2.93 -33.89
C SER A 247 16.32 -1.92 -34.92
N MET A 248 17.52 -1.40 -34.69
CA MET A 248 18.26 -0.59 -35.65
C MET A 248 19.28 -1.49 -36.35
N LEU A 249 19.15 -1.60 -37.67
CA LEU A 249 20.09 -2.33 -38.53
C LEU A 249 20.92 -1.30 -39.29
N VAL A 250 22.24 -1.33 -39.08
CA VAL A 250 23.20 -0.42 -39.70
C VAL A 250 24.15 -1.24 -40.56
N GLU A 251 24.11 -1.03 -41.87
CA GLU A 251 24.95 -1.76 -42.83
C GLU A 251 25.74 -0.78 -43.71
N PRO A 252 27.06 -0.99 -43.89
CA PRO A 252 27.83 -0.30 -44.91
C PRO A 252 27.28 -0.64 -46.31
N ASN A 253 27.19 0.35 -47.18
CA ASN A 253 26.74 0.17 -48.56
C ASN A 253 27.63 0.97 -49.51
N VAL A 254 27.74 0.55 -50.76
CA VAL A 254 28.43 1.29 -51.83
C VAL A 254 27.44 1.55 -52.96
N ILE A 255 27.25 2.82 -53.29
CA ILE A 255 26.25 3.26 -54.27
C ILE A 255 26.98 3.74 -55.53
N PRO A 256 26.69 3.17 -56.72
CA PRO A 256 27.25 3.67 -57.97
C PRO A 256 26.60 5.01 -58.34
N MET A 257 27.42 6.06 -58.49
CA MET A 257 26.99 7.40 -58.91
C MET A 257 27.46 7.68 -60.36
N PRO A 258 26.55 8.01 -61.29
CA PRO A 258 26.92 8.34 -62.66
C PRO A 258 27.91 9.51 -62.71
N GLY A 259 29.04 9.32 -63.41
CA GLY A 259 30.08 10.35 -63.59
C GLY A 259 31.06 10.51 -62.43
N THR A 260 30.86 9.86 -61.29
CA THR A 260 31.70 10.03 -60.08
C THR A 260 32.24 8.72 -59.47
N GLY A 261 31.77 7.55 -59.93
CA GLY A 261 32.25 6.24 -59.47
C GLY A 261 31.45 5.67 -58.29
N LEU A 262 32.08 4.78 -57.49
CA LEU A 262 31.46 4.18 -56.30
C LEU A 262 31.60 5.12 -55.10
N VAL A 263 30.49 5.42 -54.44
CA VAL A 263 30.46 6.26 -53.23
C VAL A 263 30.13 5.39 -52.01
N PRO A 264 30.95 5.40 -50.95
CA PRO A 264 30.62 4.72 -49.71
C PRO A 264 29.44 5.42 -49.02
N GLY A 265 28.53 4.62 -48.47
CA GLY A 265 27.36 5.06 -47.74
C GLY A 265 27.03 4.13 -46.58
N VAL A 266 26.12 4.57 -45.71
CA VAL A 266 25.62 3.77 -44.60
C VAL A 266 24.11 3.70 -44.72
N ARG A 267 23.57 2.48 -44.72
CA ARG A 267 22.13 2.25 -44.66
C ARG A 267 21.74 2.06 -43.20
N VAL A 268 20.80 2.88 -42.74
CA VAL A 268 20.16 2.74 -41.42
C VAL A 268 18.71 2.34 -41.64
N ALA A 269 18.32 1.17 -41.13
CA ALA A 269 16.94 0.69 -41.15
C ALA A 269 16.43 0.57 -39.70
N PHE A 270 15.30 1.20 -39.43
CA PHE A 270 14.57 1.04 -38.16
C PHE A 270 13.37 0.14 -38.40
N THR A 271 13.22 -0.90 -37.59
CA THR A 271 11.98 -1.67 -37.54
C THR A 271 11.24 -1.28 -36.27
N PHE A 272 9.99 -0.85 -36.43
CA PHE A 272 9.04 -0.63 -35.35
C PHE A 272 7.96 -1.69 -35.49
N LYS A 273 7.63 -2.39 -34.41
CA LYS A 273 6.66 -3.49 -34.40
C LYS A 273 5.38 -3.09 -33.69
#